data_AF-A0A8I2YTJ4-F1
#
_entry.id   AF-A0A8I2YTJ4-F1
#
_cell.length_a   1.000
_cell.length_b   1.000
_cell.length_c   1.000
_cell.angle_alpha   90.00
_cell.angle_beta   90.00
_cell.angle_gamma   90.00
#
_symmetry.space_group_name_H-M   'P 1'
#
loop_
_entity.id
_entity.type
_entity.pdbx_description
1 polymer ?
#
loop_
_entity_poly.entity_id
_entity_poly.type
_entity_poly.pdbx_seq_one_letter_code
_entity_poly.pdbx_strand_id
1 'polypeptide(L)'
;MWHAHFSLKNDSDLVIRAKHDTGDLYIIELIPQEKLKGDLPAVLIEGHAHWLNLSTSVMEIRPLDSLWEASLENWMIECTPGQYRMRKGNEHLIDVRSQTWVMVSSLLGMLDNPQNLLVTVSPNDSSRPTLLMHLSVFLPRYGLSFYVDDDGDLQSRNMRGMVYDENQSIGTLFGLVNRLVLRPKSRDANAIELIPRCILVPDGEISSHKDGHHVRVKVDTRRSALGRVTYQSYKVDTELGCLTGNASLTNKLYCAYLHALTSGCGTDPLTGRTGTEEALSLLRSASCWSIMKLGPREAELLAWIASICPKRTWYPVHLKCMQKVEWPDLPAGAQHHDLYVIANGIKEHCERILLFQEKQSSTLFASFPLQDEHLLKRGALRAAYLSPFEISGQSSGGNLDVRYSARDLVEVDSAERRAYTAATAVRHRTVDPSTAKNILSMVQTWKASVSGDATLSL
;
A
#
# COMPACT_ATOMS: atom_id res chain seq x y z
N MET A 1 -7.19 -32.26 40.62
CA MET A 1 -8.08 -32.31 39.43
C MET A 1 -9.07 -31.16 39.54
N TRP A 2 -9.61 -30.68 38.42
CA TRP A 2 -10.66 -29.66 38.40
C TRP A 2 -12.02 -30.31 38.20
N HIS A 3 -13.01 -29.90 38.99
CA HIS A 3 -14.41 -30.26 38.82
C HIS A 3 -15.19 -29.06 38.31
N ALA A 4 -15.76 -29.16 37.12
CA ALA A 4 -16.58 -28.12 36.51
C ALA A 4 -18.07 -28.36 36.81
N HIS A 5 -18.76 -27.31 37.26
CA HIS A 5 -20.18 -27.26 37.54
C HIS A 5 -20.85 -26.28 36.59
N PHE A 6 -21.98 -26.69 36.03
CA PHE A 6 -22.76 -25.92 35.07
C PHE A 6 -24.13 -25.64 35.67
N SER A 7 -24.56 -24.38 35.64
CA SER A 7 -25.91 -23.99 36.06
C SER A 7 -26.46 -22.95 35.10
N LEU A 8 -27.76 -23.02 34.81
CA LEU A 8 -28.45 -22.04 33.99
C LEU A 8 -29.22 -21.10 34.92
N LYS A 9 -28.90 -19.81 34.90
CA LYS A 9 -29.68 -18.78 35.58
C LYS A 9 -30.66 -18.15 34.58
N ASN A 10 -31.88 -17.85 35.03
CA ASN A 10 -32.90 -17.17 34.23
C ASN A 10 -33.13 -17.78 32.83
N ASP A 11 -33.06 -19.12 32.73
CA ASP A 11 -33.24 -19.92 31.52
C ASP A 11 -32.36 -19.57 30.30
N SER A 12 -31.34 -18.72 30.47
CA SER A 12 -30.50 -18.24 29.35
C SER A 12 -29.05 -17.93 29.73
N ASP A 13 -28.76 -17.65 31.00
CA ASP A 13 -27.41 -17.30 31.45
C ASP A 13 -26.68 -18.55 31.97
N LEU A 14 -25.82 -19.13 31.13
CA LEU A 14 -24.95 -20.23 31.54
C LEU A 14 -23.86 -19.72 32.49
N VAL A 15 -23.85 -20.26 33.71
CA VAL A 15 -22.81 -20.04 34.71
C VAL A 15 -21.97 -21.31 34.83
N ILE A 16 -20.67 -21.17 34.56
CA ILE A 16 -19.69 -22.26 34.66
C ILE A 16 -18.78 -21.93 35.85
N ARG A 17 -18.68 -22.86 36.79
CA ARG A 17 -17.77 -22.76 37.94
C ARG A 17 -16.83 -23.95 37.98
N ALA A 18 -15.60 -23.76 38.42
CA ALA A 18 -14.67 -24.85 38.64
C ALA A 18 -14.11 -24.82 40.06
N LYS A 19 -13.92 -26.01 40.64
CA LYS A 19 -13.29 -26.21 41.95
C LYS A 19 -12.08 -27.13 41.79
N HIS A 20 -10.98 -26.78 42.46
CA HIS A 20 -9.79 -27.64 42.48
C HIS A 20 -9.82 -28.59 43.69
N ASP A 21 -9.42 -29.86 43.51
CA ASP A 21 -9.45 -30.89 44.56
C ASP A 21 -8.69 -30.54 45.85
N THR A 22 -7.61 -29.78 45.73
CA THR A 22 -6.68 -29.55 46.85
C THR A 22 -7.08 -28.37 47.75
N GLY A 23 -8.25 -27.75 47.55
CA GLY A 23 -8.69 -26.64 48.37
C GLY A 23 -10.19 -26.36 48.28
N ASP A 24 -10.89 -26.49 49.40
CA ASP A 24 -12.34 -26.28 49.48
C ASP A 24 -12.80 -24.86 49.16
N LEU A 25 -11.88 -23.88 49.16
CA LEU A 25 -12.15 -22.45 49.03
C LEU A 25 -11.75 -21.84 47.67
N TYR A 26 -11.18 -22.63 46.75
CA TYR A 26 -10.75 -22.13 45.43
C TYR A 26 -11.83 -22.42 44.38
N ILE A 27 -12.86 -21.58 44.36
CA ILE A 27 -13.94 -21.62 43.36
C ILE A 27 -13.70 -20.48 42.37
N ILE A 28 -13.58 -20.84 41.10
CA ILE A 28 -13.48 -19.90 39.98
C ILE A 28 -14.75 -19.95 39.13
N GLU A 29 -15.22 -18.80 38.68
CA GLU A 29 -16.36 -18.64 37.77
C GLU A 29 -15.86 -18.14 36.42
N LEU A 30 -16.31 -18.77 35.33
CA LEU A 30 -15.98 -18.32 33.99
C LEU A 30 -16.80 -17.07 33.65
N ILE A 31 -16.13 -16.00 33.28
CA ILE A 31 -16.75 -14.80 32.75
C ILE A 31 -16.78 -14.89 31.22
N PRO A 32 -17.96 -14.83 30.58
CA PRO A 32 -18.06 -14.85 29.13
C PRO A 32 -17.32 -13.67 28.49
N GLN A 33 -16.61 -13.94 27.39
CA GLN A 33 -15.85 -12.94 26.63
C GLN A 33 -16.72 -11.74 26.20
N GLU A 34 -18.01 -11.97 25.94
CA GLU A 34 -18.97 -10.96 25.49
C GLU A 34 -19.16 -9.86 26.54
N LYS A 35 -19.01 -10.20 27.83
CA LYS A 35 -19.11 -9.24 28.94
C LYS A 35 -17.87 -8.37 29.10
N LEU A 36 -16.77 -8.71 28.42
CA LEU A 36 -15.48 -8.00 28.51
C LEU A 36 -15.15 -7.20 27.25
N LYS A 37 -15.94 -7.35 26.17
CA LYS A 37 -15.74 -6.63 24.92
C LYS A 37 -15.88 -5.13 25.13
N GLY A 38 -14.82 -4.40 24.79
CA GLY A 38 -14.74 -2.94 24.97
C GLY A 38 -14.20 -2.50 26.32
N ASP A 39 -14.05 -3.42 27.29
CA ASP A 39 -13.35 -3.16 28.55
C ASP A 39 -11.87 -3.51 28.46
N LEU A 40 -11.53 -4.53 27.66
CA LEU A 40 -10.17 -5.03 27.50
C LEU A 40 -9.72 -5.01 26.03
N PRO A 41 -8.39 -4.98 25.77
CA PRO A 41 -7.85 -5.25 24.45
C PRO A 41 -8.30 -6.61 23.93
N ALA A 42 -8.64 -6.69 22.64
CA ALA A 42 -9.16 -7.89 21.99
C ALA A 42 -8.19 -9.08 22.10
N VAL A 43 -6.88 -8.82 22.14
CA VAL A 43 -5.83 -9.84 22.32
C VAL A 43 -5.83 -10.51 23.69
N LEU A 44 -6.49 -9.92 24.70
CA LEU A 44 -6.69 -10.52 26.03
C LEU A 44 -8.10 -11.12 26.20
N ILE A 45 -8.93 -10.99 25.16
CA ILE A 45 -10.29 -11.54 25.11
C ILE A 45 -10.30 -12.78 24.22
N GLU A 46 -9.93 -12.62 22.95
CA GLU A 46 -9.86 -13.70 21.99
C GLU A 46 -8.78 -14.70 22.43
N GLY A 47 -9.07 -16.01 22.36
CA GLY A 47 -8.09 -17.05 22.69
C GLY A 47 -7.79 -17.20 24.19
N HIS A 48 -8.60 -16.60 25.07
CA HIS A 48 -8.41 -16.68 26.51
C HIS A 48 -9.70 -17.11 27.25
N ALA A 49 -9.52 -17.75 28.40
CA ALA A 49 -10.56 -17.98 29.40
C ALA A 49 -10.38 -17.01 30.57
N HIS A 50 -11.49 -16.43 31.04
CA HIS A 50 -11.49 -15.40 32.08
C HIS A 50 -12.07 -15.96 33.37
N TRP A 51 -11.20 -16.38 34.28
CA TRP A 51 -11.59 -17.05 35.52
C TRP A 51 -11.62 -16.09 36.69
N LEU A 52 -12.80 -15.76 37.20
CA LEU A 52 -12.98 -14.96 38.41
C LEU A 52 -12.93 -15.85 39.65
N ASN A 53 -11.92 -15.66 40.50
CA ASN A 53 -11.90 -16.27 41.82
C ASN A 53 -12.90 -15.55 42.74
N LEU A 54 -13.94 -16.28 43.17
CA LEU A 54 -15.03 -15.72 43.96
C LEU A 54 -14.62 -15.34 45.39
N SER A 55 -13.55 -15.95 45.91
CA SER A 55 -13.04 -15.69 47.26
C SER A 55 -12.14 -14.46 47.30
N THR A 56 -11.31 -14.26 46.27
CA THR A 56 -10.34 -13.14 46.23
C THR A 56 -10.82 -11.96 45.39
N SER A 57 -11.89 -12.12 44.61
CA SER A 57 -12.33 -11.12 43.61
C SER A 57 -11.23 -10.78 42.59
N VAL A 58 -10.36 -11.73 42.28
CA VAL A 58 -9.32 -11.59 41.25
C VAL A 58 -9.73 -12.40 40.03
N MET A 59 -9.75 -11.75 38.87
CA MET A 59 -9.94 -12.43 37.59
C MET A 59 -8.60 -12.73 36.96
N GLU A 60 -8.36 -13.99 36.63
CA GLU A 60 -7.18 -14.44 35.90
C GLU A 60 -7.54 -14.71 34.44
N ILE A 61 -6.78 -14.09 33.52
CA ILE A 61 -6.92 -14.30 32.08
C ILE A 61 -5.93 -15.36 31.65
N ARG A 62 -6.42 -16.56 31.36
CA ARG A 62 -5.61 -17.72 31.00
C ARG A 62 -5.69 -18.00 29.50
N PRO A 63 -4.57 -18.25 28.80
CA PRO A 63 -4.62 -18.75 27.42
C PRO A 63 -5.43 -20.05 27.33
N LEU A 64 -6.16 -20.24 26.23
CA LEU A 64 -6.97 -21.46 26.06
C LEU A 64 -6.13 -22.75 26.03
N ASP A 65 -4.87 -22.67 25.56
CA ASP A 65 -3.95 -23.82 25.54
C ASP A 65 -3.53 -24.28 26.95
N SER A 66 -3.67 -23.41 27.95
CA SER A 66 -3.32 -23.67 29.36
C SER A 66 -4.45 -23.25 30.31
N LEU A 67 -5.71 -23.45 29.89
CA LEU A 67 -6.89 -22.87 30.55
C LEU A 67 -7.06 -23.24 32.03
N TRP A 68 -6.50 -24.38 32.46
CA TRP A 68 -6.58 -24.90 33.82
C TRP A 68 -5.35 -24.60 34.68
N GLU A 69 -4.31 -24.02 34.08
CA GLU A 69 -3.02 -23.77 34.72
C GLU A 69 -2.97 -22.33 35.22
N ALA A 70 -3.01 -22.16 36.53
CA ALA A 70 -2.77 -20.85 37.15
C ALA A 70 -1.31 -20.45 36.97
N SER A 71 -1.05 -19.19 36.66
CA SER A 71 0.31 -18.68 36.50
C SER A 71 0.42 -17.22 36.93
N LEU A 72 1.54 -16.88 37.59
CA LEU A 72 1.88 -15.49 37.89
C LEU A 72 2.22 -14.68 36.64
N GLU A 73 2.46 -15.35 35.52
CA GLU A 73 2.71 -14.77 34.20
C GLU A 73 1.42 -14.49 33.41
N ASN A 74 0.26 -14.86 33.96
CA ASN A 74 -1.04 -14.52 33.40
C ASN A 74 -1.43 -13.09 33.77
N TRP A 75 -2.27 -12.49 32.95
CA TRP A 75 -2.87 -11.21 33.30
C TRP A 75 -3.90 -11.41 34.41
N MET A 76 -3.80 -10.59 35.46
CA MET A 76 -4.71 -10.59 36.60
C MET A 76 -5.41 -9.24 36.71
N ILE A 77 -6.72 -9.27 36.90
CA ILE A 77 -7.55 -8.10 37.19
C ILE A 77 -7.99 -8.19 38.63
N GLU A 78 -7.58 -7.22 39.45
CA GLU A 78 -8.09 -7.04 40.80
C GLU A 78 -9.43 -6.32 40.71
N CYS A 79 -10.53 -7.02 41.01
CA CYS A 79 -11.89 -6.47 40.92
C CYS A 79 -12.37 -5.84 42.23
N THR A 80 -11.45 -5.27 43.01
CA THR A 80 -11.77 -4.62 44.29
C THR A 80 -12.39 -3.24 44.01
N PRO A 81 -13.56 -2.91 44.58
CA PRO A 81 -14.19 -1.61 44.39
C PRO A 81 -13.22 -0.45 44.68
N GLY A 82 -13.05 0.46 43.71
CA GLY A 82 -12.16 1.62 43.82
C GLY A 82 -10.69 1.34 43.53
N GLN A 83 -10.30 0.10 43.25
CA GLN A 83 -8.93 -0.30 42.92
C GLN A 83 -8.88 -1.31 41.75
N TYR A 84 -9.67 -1.05 40.70
CA TYR A 84 -9.59 -1.86 39.48
C TYR A 84 -8.22 -1.69 38.83
N ARG A 85 -7.42 -2.74 38.88
CA ARG A 85 -6.07 -2.75 38.32
C ARG A 85 -5.83 -4.06 37.60
N MET A 86 -5.24 -3.95 36.42
CA MET A 86 -4.88 -5.09 35.63
C MET A 86 -3.35 -5.16 35.54
N ARG A 87 -2.78 -6.30 35.93
CA ARG A 87 -1.33 -6.49 36.01
C ARG A 87 -0.87 -7.85 35.52
N LYS A 88 0.38 -7.90 35.07
CA LYS A 88 1.16 -9.11 34.80
C LYS A 88 2.56 -8.88 35.35
N GLY A 89 2.93 -9.62 36.40
CA GLY A 89 4.15 -9.31 37.17
C GLY A 89 4.14 -7.86 37.66
N ASN A 90 5.14 -7.07 37.23
CA ASN A 90 5.28 -5.64 37.53
C ASN A 90 4.65 -4.70 36.48
N GLU A 91 4.15 -5.24 35.37
CA GLU A 91 3.50 -4.47 34.31
C GLU A 91 2.03 -4.24 34.65
N HIS A 92 1.56 -3.01 34.44
CA HIS A 92 0.16 -2.63 34.59
C HIS A 92 -0.39 -2.25 33.23
N LEU A 93 -1.58 -2.75 32.89
CA LEU A 93 -2.27 -2.34 31.67
C LEU A 93 -2.86 -0.94 31.87
N ILE A 94 -2.66 -0.08 30.88
CA ILE A 94 -3.33 1.21 30.82
C ILE A 94 -4.78 0.99 30.39
N ASP A 95 -5.73 1.59 31.12
CA ASP A 95 -7.16 1.51 30.81
C ASP A 95 -7.42 2.02 29.39
N VAL A 96 -8.14 1.23 28.59
CA VAL A 96 -8.48 1.52 27.19
C VAL A 96 -9.33 2.78 27.00
N ARG A 97 -9.94 3.28 28.08
CA ARG A 97 -10.73 4.52 28.13
C ARG A 97 -9.94 5.73 28.60
N SER A 98 -8.70 5.54 29.06
CA SER A 98 -7.86 6.63 29.54
C SER A 98 -7.39 7.54 28.42
N GLN A 99 -7.10 8.81 28.76
CA GLN A 99 -6.53 9.76 27.81
C GLN A 99 -5.18 9.29 27.26
N THR A 100 -4.36 8.64 28.10
CA THR A 100 -3.07 8.07 27.72
C THR A 100 -3.24 7.00 26.64
N TRP A 101 -4.21 6.10 26.82
CA TRP A 101 -4.52 5.09 25.79
C TRP A 101 -4.93 5.73 24.48
N VAL A 102 -5.86 6.69 24.51
CA VAL A 102 -6.36 7.37 23.30
C VAL A 102 -5.22 8.05 22.55
N MET A 103 -4.36 8.78 23.28
CA MET A 103 -3.19 9.45 22.71
C MET A 103 -2.27 8.45 22.01
N VAL A 104 -1.81 7.43 22.71
CA VAL A 104 -0.82 6.47 22.20
C VAL A 104 -1.38 5.60 21.08
N SER A 105 -2.61 5.10 21.26
CA SER A 105 -3.25 4.25 20.26
C SER A 105 -3.58 4.99 18.97
N SER A 106 -3.83 6.31 19.02
CA SER A 106 -4.05 7.11 17.83
C SER A 106 -2.82 7.19 16.91
N LEU A 107 -1.61 7.23 17.48
CA LEU A 107 -0.35 7.29 16.73
C LEU A 107 -0.10 6.01 15.92
N LEU A 108 -0.48 4.87 16.50
CA LEU A 108 -0.25 3.53 15.94
C LEU A 108 -1.50 2.95 15.26
N GLY A 109 -2.64 3.65 15.35
CA GLY A 109 -3.95 3.26 14.84
C GLY A 109 -4.01 3.14 13.31
N MET A 110 -3.05 3.74 12.61
CA MET A 110 -2.90 3.60 11.16
C MET A 110 -2.33 2.22 10.78
N LEU A 111 -1.56 1.59 11.67
CA LEU A 111 -0.97 0.27 11.44
C LEU A 111 -1.92 -0.85 11.90
N ASP A 112 -2.55 -0.71 13.06
CA ASP A 112 -3.50 -1.71 13.59
C ASP A 112 -4.70 -1.04 14.26
N ASN A 113 -5.78 -1.80 14.46
CA ASN A 113 -6.89 -1.36 15.30
C ASN A 113 -6.40 -1.13 16.74
N PRO A 114 -6.73 0.00 17.39
CA PRO A 114 -6.44 0.25 18.80
C PRO A 114 -6.79 -0.91 19.74
N GLN A 115 -7.86 -1.65 19.47
CA GLN A 115 -8.27 -2.81 20.29
C GLN A 115 -7.25 -3.96 20.27
N ASN A 116 -6.36 -4.01 19.27
CA ASN A 116 -5.33 -5.04 19.15
C ASN A 116 -4.01 -4.64 19.81
N LEU A 117 -3.92 -3.43 20.38
CA LEU A 117 -2.72 -2.94 21.05
C LEU A 117 -2.69 -3.40 22.51
N LEU A 118 -1.50 -3.45 23.10
CA LEU A 118 -1.30 -3.53 24.54
C LEU A 118 -0.46 -2.35 24.98
N VAL A 119 -1.03 -1.45 25.77
CA VAL A 119 -0.31 -0.31 26.36
C VAL A 119 -0.11 -0.60 27.83
N THR A 120 1.15 -0.68 28.26
CA THR A 120 1.51 -1.03 29.63
C THR A 120 2.42 0.01 30.26
N VAL A 121 2.44 0.05 31.58
CA VAL A 121 3.41 0.80 32.37
C VAL A 121 4.08 -0.13 33.38
N SER A 122 5.38 -0.01 33.51
CA SER A 122 6.16 -0.75 34.51
C SER A 122 7.03 0.21 35.34
N PRO A 123 7.35 -0.15 36.59
CA PRO A 123 8.38 0.56 37.36
C PRO A 123 9.70 0.57 36.59
N ASN A 124 10.40 1.70 36.58
CA ASN A 124 11.73 1.79 35.99
C ASN A 124 12.71 0.95 36.81
N ASP A 125 13.62 0.25 36.15
CA ASP A 125 14.64 -0.54 36.85
C ASP A 125 15.56 0.40 37.66
N SER A 126 15.94 -0.08 38.84
CA SER A 126 16.41 0.62 40.06
C SER A 126 17.70 1.47 39.93
N SER A 127 18.15 1.78 38.72
CA SER A 127 19.41 2.45 38.42
C SER A 127 19.26 3.94 38.04
N ARG A 128 18.03 4.45 37.94
CA ARG A 128 17.76 5.87 37.62
C ARG A 128 16.94 6.56 38.72
N PRO A 129 17.29 7.79 39.12
CA PRO A 129 16.64 8.49 40.23
C PRO A 129 15.27 9.09 39.87
N THR A 130 14.71 8.80 38.70
CA THR A 130 13.40 9.29 38.28
C THR A 130 12.30 8.27 38.61
N LEU A 131 11.35 8.69 39.45
CA LEU A 131 10.07 8.05 39.81
C LEU A 131 9.11 7.81 38.62
N LEU A 132 9.63 7.75 37.39
CA LEU A 132 8.82 7.71 36.18
C LEU A 132 8.50 6.27 35.81
N MET A 133 7.22 5.95 35.68
CA MET A 133 6.79 4.68 35.10
C MET A 133 7.17 4.64 33.63
N HIS A 134 7.72 3.52 33.19
CA HIS A 134 8.13 3.32 31.81
C HIS A 134 6.92 2.86 30.98
N LEU A 135 6.43 3.71 30.08
CA LEU A 135 5.34 3.38 29.17
C LEU A 135 5.83 2.55 27.98
N SER A 136 5.21 1.39 27.78
CA SER A 136 5.48 0.49 26.66
C SER A 136 4.21 0.26 25.84
N VAL A 137 4.37 0.07 24.53
CA VAL A 137 3.29 -0.29 23.62
C VAL A 137 3.69 -1.51 22.85
N PHE A 138 2.84 -2.52 22.83
CA PHE A 138 3.04 -3.74 22.08
C PHE A 138 1.94 -3.89 21.03
N LEU A 139 2.36 -4.28 19.82
CA LEU A 139 1.49 -4.66 18.70
C LEU A 139 1.70 -6.16 18.48
N PRO A 140 0.97 -7.04 19.20
CA PRO A 140 1.20 -8.47 19.20
C PRO A 140 1.17 -9.08 17.80
N ARG A 141 0.24 -8.63 16.96
CA ARG A 141 0.02 -9.13 15.61
C ARG A 141 1.21 -8.89 14.68
N TYR A 142 1.97 -7.82 14.93
CA TYR A 142 3.15 -7.45 14.15
C TYR A 142 4.46 -7.91 14.80
N GLY A 143 4.43 -8.30 16.08
CA GLY A 143 5.64 -8.50 16.88
C GLY A 143 6.45 -7.21 17.04
N LEU A 144 5.77 -6.05 16.98
CA LEU A 144 6.39 -4.73 17.15
C LEU A 144 6.17 -4.22 18.56
N SER A 145 7.18 -3.56 19.11
CA SER A 145 7.12 -2.94 20.42
C SER A 145 7.77 -1.56 20.40
N PHE A 146 7.15 -0.65 21.14
CA PHE A 146 7.56 0.73 21.29
C PHE A 146 7.61 1.10 22.77
N TYR A 147 8.29 2.20 23.07
CA TYR A 147 8.32 2.78 24.41
C TYR A 147 8.48 4.29 24.32
N VAL A 148 7.99 4.99 25.35
CA VAL A 148 8.22 6.43 25.49
C VAL A 148 9.50 6.60 26.29
N ASP A 149 10.42 7.38 25.76
CA ASP A 149 11.68 7.71 26.42
C ASP A 149 11.59 8.95 27.32
N ASP A 150 12.73 9.34 27.90
CA ASP A 150 12.84 10.50 28.79
C ASP A 150 12.55 11.83 28.08
N ASP A 151 12.68 11.88 26.74
CA ASP A 151 12.40 13.06 25.91
C ASP A 151 10.94 13.11 25.44
N GLY A 152 10.13 12.08 25.76
CA GLY A 152 8.75 11.95 25.32
C GLY A 152 8.59 11.36 23.91
N ASP A 153 9.68 10.96 23.26
CA ASP A 153 9.64 10.35 21.93
C ASP A 153 9.17 8.88 22.03
N LEU A 154 8.25 8.48 21.14
CA LEU A 154 7.83 7.09 21.01
C LEU A 154 8.86 6.31 20.18
N GLN A 155 9.80 5.65 20.85
CA GLN A 155 10.87 4.88 20.22
C GLN A 155 10.45 3.46 19.85
N SER A 156 10.97 2.94 18.73
CA SER A 156 10.85 1.53 18.38
C SER A 156 11.92 0.69 19.07
N ARG A 157 11.54 -0.46 19.65
CA ARG A 157 12.50 -1.47 20.11
C ARG A 157 13.03 -2.33 18.96
N ASN A 158 12.20 -2.54 17.94
CA ASN A 158 12.52 -3.37 16.77
C ASN A 158 13.44 -2.64 15.78
N MET A 159 13.34 -1.31 15.72
CA MET A 159 14.16 -0.46 14.85
C MET A 159 14.96 0.50 15.72
N ARG A 160 16.13 0.04 16.19
CA ARG A 160 16.98 0.79 17.11
C ARG A 160 17.33 2.17 16.56
N GLY A 161 17.19 3.20 17.42
CA GLY A 161 17.49 4.58 17.04
C GLY A 161 16.42 5.22 16.16
N MET A 162 15.26 4.58 15.96
CA MET A 162 14.14 5.14 15.22
C MET A 162 12.98 5.47 16.17
N VAL A 163 12.35 6.61 15.93
CA VAL A 163 11.21 7.12 16.71
C VAL A 163 10.06 7.46 15.79
N TYR A 164 8.84 7.53 16.35
CA TYR A 164 7.67 8.00 15.63
C TYR A 164 7.94 9.36 14.98
N ASP A 165 7.56 9.50 13.71
CA ASP A 165 7.68 10.76 12.99
C ASP A 165 6.34 11.50 13.03
N GLU A 166 6.29 12.71 13.59
CA GLU A 166 5.07 13.53 13.56
C GLU A 166 4.62 13.84 12.12
N ASN A 167 5.58 13.95 11.20
CA ASN A 167 5.29 14.03 9.79
C ASN A 167 5.11 12.62 9.22
N GLN A 168 3.88 12.13 9.12
CA GLN A 168 3.59 10.82 8.50
C GLN A 168 3.56 10.86 6.95
N SER A 169 4.00 11.96 6.31
CA SER A 169 4.18 12.03 4.86
C SER A 169 5.62 11.73 4.45
N ILE A 170 5.79 10.90 3.43
CA ILE A 170 7.09 10.56 2.83
C ILE A 170 7.28 11.15 1.43
N GLY A 171 6.36 12.01 0.98
CA GLY A 171 6.42 12.63 -0.35
C GLY A 171 6.05 11.70 -1.52
N THR A 172 5.46 10.54 -1.25
CA THR A 172 4.91 9.59 -2.22
C THR A 172 3.86 8.71 -1.54
N LEU A 173 3.21 7.82 -2.29
CA LEU A 173 2.14 6.92 -1.82
C LEU A 173 0.95 7.70 -1.23
N PHE A 174 0.59 8.83 -1.86
CA PHE A 174 -0.52 9.65 -1.40
C PHE A 174 -1.83 8.85 -1.43
N GLY A 175 -2.57 8.92 -0.32
CA GLY A 175 -3.81 8.18 -0.13
C GLY A 175 -3.65 6.76 0.43
N LEU A 176 -2.42 6.26 0.61
CA LEU A 176 -2.18 5.04 1.39
C LEU A 176 -2.50 5.30 2.87
N VAL A 177 -3.58 4.69 3.37
CA VAL A 177 -4.04 4.86 4.75
C VAL A 177 -3.11 4.14 5.71
N ASN A 178 -2.91 2.83 5.52
CA ASN A 178 -2.20 2.01 6.50
C ASN A 178 -0.68 2.14 6.35
N ARG A 179 -0.08 3.02 7.15
CA ARG A 179 1.37 3.20 7.21
C ARG A 179 1.80 3.72 8.58
N LEU A 180 3.05 3.46 8.93
CA LEU A 180 3.73 4.07 10.07
C LEU A 180 5.11 4.56 9.61
N VAL A 181 5.35 5.85 9.73
CA VAL A 181 6.64 6.47 9.41
C VAL A 181 7.43 6.67 10.69
N LEU A 182 8.70 6.28 10.64
CA LEU A 182 9.68 6.45 11.68
C LEU A 182 10.83 7.31 11.16
N ARG A 183 11.34 8.20 12.01
CA ARG A 183 12.53 9.01 11.75
C ARG A 183 13.67 8.58 12.67
N PRO A 184 14.93 8.84 12.30
CA PRO A 184 16.04 8.70 13.25
C PRO A 184 15.79 9.56 14.48
N LYS A 185 16.15 9.04 15.65
CA LYS A 185 16.26 9.87 16.85
C LYS A 185 17.44 10.82 16.62
N SER A 186 17.18 12.12 16.67
CA SER A 186 18.24 13.13 16.60
C SER A 186 19.17 12.90 17.79
N ARG A 187 20.33 12.30 17.55
CA ARG A 187 21.37 12.14 18.57
C ARG A 187 22.48 13.17 18.45
N ASP A 188 22.56 13.88 17.32
CA ASP A 188 23.39 15.04 17.06
C ASP A 188 22.95 15.65 15.72
N ALA A 189 22.93 16.98 15.59
CA ALA A 189 22.54 17.66 14.34
C ALA A 189 23.34 17.21 13.11
N ASN A 190 24.57 16.72 13.32
CA ASN A 190 25.47 16.23 12.27
C ASN A 190 25.30 14.72 11.95
N ALA A 191 24.55 13.96 12.76
CA ALA A 191 24.30 12.52 12.54
C ALA A 191 22.96 12.23 11.85
N ILE A 192 22.11 13.27 11.69
CA ILE A 192 20.79 13.19 11.05
C ILE A 192 20.91 12.75 9.58
N GLU A 193 22.04 13.00 8.93
CA GLU A 193 22.24 12.74 7.50
C GLU A 193 22.51 11.26 7.16
N LEU A 194 22.85 10.39 8.13
CA LEU A 194 23.30 9.02 7.81
C LEU A 194 22.18 7.96 7.87
N ILE A 195 21.07 8.24 8.57
CA ILE A 195 20.00 7.26 8.75
C ILE A 195 18.74 7.80 8.05
N PRO A 196 18.24 7.15 6.99
CA PRO A 196 17.03 7.60 6.33
C PRO A 196 15.79 7.32 7.19
N ARG A 197 14.73 8.10 6.97
CA ARG A 197 13.39 7.78 7.49
C ARG A 197 12.96 6.40 6.98
N CYS A 198 12.09 5.72 7.70
CA CYS A 198 11.57 4.42 7.30
C CYS A 198 10.05 4.39 7.40
N ILE A 199 9.41 3.75 6.43
CA ILE A 199 7.97 3.49 6.41
C ILE A 199 7.72 2.00 6.61
N LEU A 200 6.76 1.67 7.47
CA LEU A 200 6.19 0.35 7.65
C LEU A 200 4.80 0.32 7.03
N VAL A 201 4.53 -0.65 6.16
CA VAL A 201 3.24 -0.85 5.50
C VAL A 201 2.78 -2.28 5.76
N PRO A 202 1.57 -2.52 6.31
CA PRO A 202 1.05 -3.88 6.46
C PRO A 202 0.99 -4.59 5.12
N ASP A 203 1.25 -5.89 5.11
CA ASP A 203 1.25 -6.74 3.92
C ASP A 203 -0.03 -7.58 3.94
N GLY A 204 -0.96 -7.30 3.03
CA GLY A 204 -2.28 -7.89 3.02
C GLY A 204 -3.04 -7.60 1.73
N GLU A 205 -4.32 -7.95 1.71
CA GLU A 205 -5.24 -7.58 0.63
C GLU A 205 -5.51 -6.08 0.67
N ILE A 206 -5.59 -5.43 -0.49
CA ILE A 206 -5.75 -3.99 -0.59
C ILE A 206 -7.10 -3.64 -1.20
N SER A 207 -7.84 -2.80 -0.51
CA SER A 207 -8.99 -2.10 -1.07
C SER A 207 -8.56 -0.73 -1.58
N SER A 208 -8.98 -0.38 -2.79
CA SER A 208 -8.75 0.94 -3.38
C SER A 208 -10.03 1.43 -4.04
N HIS A 209 -10.29 2.73 -3.92
CA HIS A 209 -11.40 3.41 -4.57
C HIS A 209 -11.07 4.89 -4.73
N LYS A 210 -11.77 5.54 -5.65
CA LYS A 210 -11.67 7.00 -5.83
C LYS A 210 -12.25 7.72 -4.63
N ASP A 211 -11.50 8.69 -4.09
CA ASP A 211 -11.91 9.54 -2.97
C ASP A 211 -11.62 11.01 -3.34
N GLY A 212 -12.64 11.66 -3.92
CA GLY A 212 -12.51 13.02 -4.47
C GLY A 212 -11.47 13.09 -5.60
N HIS A 213 -10.40 13.86 -5.38
CA HIS A 213 -9.31 14.05 -6.34
C HIS A 213 -8.13 13.08 -6.14
N HIS A 214 -8.23 12.16 -5.18
CA HIS A 214 -7.18 11.19 -4.87
C HIS A 214 -7.74 9.76 -4.84
N VAL A 215 -6.86 8.77 -4.68
CA VAL A 215 -7.25 7.38 -4.43
C VAL A 215 -7.08 7.10 -2.97
N ARG A 216 -8.07 6.49 -2.33
CA ARG A 216 -7.91 5.97 -0.97
C ARG A 216 -7.53 4.51 -1.02
N VAL A 217 -6.33 4.19 -0.54
CA VAL A 217 -5.77 2.83 -0.55
C VAL A 217 -5.66 2.34 0.88
N LYS A 218 -6.33 1.23 1.20
CA LYS A 218 -6.38 0.67 2.55
C LYS A 218 -6.04 -0.82 2.52
N VAL A 219 -5.07 -1.21 3.33
CA VAL A 219 -4.71 -2.61 3.54
C VAL A 219 -5.68 -3.21 4.55
N ASP A 220 -6.30 -4.33 4.20
CA ASP A 220 -7.18 -5.02 5.12
C ASP A 220 -6.38 -5.81 6.16
N THR A 221 -6.36 -5.25 7.37
CA THR A 221 -5.75 -5.85 8.55
C THR A 221 -6.81 -6.35 9.54
N ARG A 222 -8.10 -6.38 9.17
CA ARG A 222 -9.25 -6.70 10.06
C ARG A 222 -9.43 -8.18 10.37
N ARG A 223 -8.43 -9.02 10.09
CA ARG A 223 -8.39 -10.41 10.58
C ARG A 223 -8.48 -10.44 12.12
N SER A 224 -8.75 -11.62 12.69
CA SER A 224 -8.79 -11.84 14.15
C SER A 224 -7.61 -11.19 14.89
N ALA A 225 -7.84 -10.77 16.13
CA ALA A 225 -6.83 -10.17 17.00
C ALA A 225 -5.64 -11.12 17.26
N LEU A 226 -5.84 -12.43 17.10
CA LEU A 226 -4.81 -13.46 17.22
C LEU A 226 -4.03 -13.70 15.92
N GLY A 227 -4.52 -13.19 14.79
CA GLY A 227 -3.89 -13.38 13.49
C GLY A 227 -2.64 -12.52 13.35
N ARG A 228 -1.50 -13.15 13.04
CA ARG A 228 -0.26 -12.46 12.67
C ARG A 228 -0.49 -11.62 11.40
N VAL A 229 0.01 -10.38 11.42
CA VAL A 229 0.03 -9.49 10.26
C VAL A 229 1.49 -9.27 9.87
N THR A 230 1.81 -9.60 8.63
CA THR A 230 3.10 -9.28 8.02
C THR A 230 3.14 -7.81 7.61
N TYR A 231 4.33 -7.25 7.49
CA TYR A 231 4.52 -5.89 7.00
C TYR A 231 5.77 -5.82 6.14
N GLN A 232 5.78 -4.88 5.21
CA GLN A 232 6.96 -4.49 4.43
C GLN A 232 7.54 -3.21 5.01
N SER A 233 8.87 -3.11 4.98
CA SER A 233 9.59 -1.90 5.37
C SER A 233 10.36 -1.34 4.18
N TYR A 234 10.38 -0.01 4.09
CA TYR A 234 11.14 0.73 3.08
C TYR A 234 11.83 1.90 3.73
N LYS A 235 13.08 2.15 3.34
CA LYS A 235 13.80 3.37 3.69
C LYS A 235 13.45 4.45 2.67
N VAL A 236 13.31 5.69 3.14
CA VAL A 236 13.03 6.86 2.33
C VAL A 236 14.37 7.50 1.96
N ASP A 237 14.81 7.28 0.72
CA ASP A 237 16.03 7.86 0.19
C ASP A 237 15.70 9.17 -0.52
N THR A 238 15.98 10.29 0.14
CA THR A 238 15.70 11.62 -0.40
C THR A 238 16.76 12.08 -1.39
N GLU A 239 17.95 11.47 -1.40
CA GLU A 239 19.02 11.81 -2.35
C GLU A 239 18.76 11.18 -3.71
N LEU A 240 18.40 9.90 -3.72
CA LEU A 240 18.01 9.17 -4.92
C LEU A 240 16.54 9.37 -5.30
N GLY A 241 15.74 9.93 -4.39
CA GLY A 241 14.30 10.14 -4.59
C GLY A 241 13.53 8.83 -4.73
N CYS A 242 13.79 7.84 -3.88
CA CYS A 242 13.14 6.54 -4.01
C CYS A 242 12.89 5.83 -2.67
N LEU A 243 12.06 4.79 -2.72
CA LEU A 243 11.85 3.89 -1.60
C LEU A 243 12.75 2.66 -1.75
N THR A 244 13.71 2.52 -0.85
CA THR A 244 14.65 1.39 -0.86
C THR A 244 14.21 0.31 0.11
N GLY A 245 13.83 -0.83 -0.45
CA GLY A 245 13.36 -2.01 0.27
C GLY A 245 14.45 -3.02 0.56
N ASN A 246 14.04 -4.25 0.86
CA ASN A 246 14.96 -5.39 0.97
C ASN A 246 15.15 -6.10 -0.39
N ALA A 247 16.02 -7.12 -0.43
CA ALA A 247 16.31 -7.83 -1.68
C ALA A 247 15.14 -8.69 -2.20
N SER A 248 14.11 -8.94 -1.38
CA SER A 248 12.99 -9.81 -1.71
C SER A 248 12.17 -9.27 -2.87
N LEU A 249 11.74 -10.17 -3.76
CA LEU A 249 10.84 -9.81 -4.86
C LEU A 249 9.46 -9.39 -4.33
N THR A 250 8.92 -10.08 -3.32
CA THR A 250 7.65 -9.69 -2.67
C THR A 250 7.70 -8.23 -2.24
N ASN A 251 8.79 -7.80 -1.60
CA ASN A 251 8.94 -6.42 -1.13
C ASN A 251 8.94 -5.40 -2.28
N LYS A 252 9.65 -5.69 -3.38
CA LYS A 252 9.71 -4.83 -4.57
C LYS A 252 8.38 -4.77 -5.32
N LEU A 253 7.75 -5.92 -5.55
CA LEU A 253 6.45 -6.00 -6.22
C LEU A 253 5.37 -5.31 -5.40
N TYR A 254 5.39 -5.47 -4.07
CA TYR A 254 4.45 -4.77 -3.19
C TYR A 254 4.63 -3.25 -3.27
N CYS A 255 5.88 -2.76 -3.29
CA CYS A 255 6.18 -1.34 -3.49
C CYS A 255 5.63 -0.83 -4.83
N ALA A 256 5.92 -1.54 -5.92
CA ALA A 256 5.40 -1.20 -7.25
C ALA A 256 3.87 -1.20 -7.30
N TYR A 257 3.23 -2.17 -6.65
CA TYR A 257 1.78 -2.23 -6.56
C TYR A 257 1.19 -1.03 -5.81
N LEU A 258 1.78 -0.65 -4.67
CA LEU A 258 1.36 0.52 -3.90
C LEU A 258 1.49 1.81 -4.71
N HIS A 259 2.61 2.02 -5.42
CA HIS A 259 2.80 3.18 -6.29
C HIS A 259 1.76 3.19 -7.42
N ALA A 260 1.48 2.05 -8.06
CA ALA A 260 0.48 1.97 -9.12
C ALA A 260 -0.93 2.33 -8.62
N LEU A 261 -1.32 1.87 -7.42
CA LEU A 261 -2.62 2.18 -6.82
C LEU A 261 -2.76 3.63 -6.36
N THR A 262 -1.67 4.24 -5.88
CA THR A 262 -1.65 5.61 -5.34
C THR A 262 -1.35 6.66 -6.42
N SER A 263 -1.31 6.25 -7.69
CA SER A 263 -1.00 7.14 -8.81
C SER A 263 -2.09 8.21 -9.02
N GLY A 264 -1.68 9.48 -8.97
CA GLY A 264 -2.49 10.64 -9.27
C GLY A 264 -2.17 11.27 -10.63
N CYS A 265 -2.72 12.46 -10.88
CA CYS A 265 -2.38 13.26 -12.07
C CYS A 265 -1.05 14.03 -11.94
N GLY A 266 -0.56 14.22 -10.71
CA GLY A 266 0.69 14.90 -10.42
C GLY A 266 1.82 13.92 -10.10
N THR A 267 3.05 14.41 -10.20
CA THR A 267 4.24 13.69 -9.77
C THR A 267 4.37 13.73 -8.24
N ASP A 268 4.88 12.65 -7.67
CA ASP A 268 5.17 12.55 -6.25
C ASP A 268 6.43 13.38 -5.93
N PRO A 269 6.41 14.25 -4.90
CA PRO A 269 7.57 15.08 -4.53
C PRO A 269 8.85 14.30 -4.24
N LEU A 270 8.77 13.08 -3.70
CA LEU A 270 9.94 12.25 -3.42
C LEU A 270 10.59 11.75 -4.70
N THR A 271 9.79 11.20 -5.62
CA THR A 271 10.28 10.46 -6.79
C THR A 271 10.40 11.31 -8.04
N GLY A 272 9.77 12.49 -8.06
CA GLY A 272 9.63 13.32 -9.25
C GLY A 272 8.79 12.66 -10.35
N ARG A 273 8.10 11.56 -10.06
CA ARG A 273 7.35 10.71 -10.98
C ARG A 273 5.94 10.47 -10.47
N THR A 274 4.99 10.23 -11.36
CA THR A 274 3.69 9.71 -10.94
C THR A 274 3.86 8.29 -10.36
N GLY A 275 2.90 7.86 -9.53
CA GLY A 275 2.93 6.51 -8.98
C GLY A 275 2.98 5.41 -10.06
N THR A 276 2.33 5.62 -11.21
CA THR A 276 2.39 4.68 -12.34
C THR A 276 3.78 4.60 -12.95
N GLU A 277 4.42 5.74 -13.17
CA GLU A 277 5.77 5.80 -13.74
C GLU A 277 6.79 5.15 -12.81
N GLU A 278 6.68 5.39 -11.50
CA GLU A 278 7.56 4.76 -10.52
C GLU A 278 7.32 3.25 -10.41
N ALA A 279 6.05 2.81 -10.42
CA ALA A 279 5.73 1.39 -10.48
C ALA A 279 6.34 0.70 -11.70
N LEU A 280 6.23 1.31 -12.89
CA LEU A 280 6.81 0.78 -14.12
C LEU A 280 8.35 0.75 -14.07
N SER A 281 8.97 1.79 -13.52
CA SER A 281 10.42 1.85 -13.28
C SER A 281 10.89 0.69 -12.38
N LEU A 282 10.22 0.48 -11.25
CA LEU A 282 10.53 -0.61 -10.31
C LEU A 282 10.38 -1.99 -10.99
N LEU A 283 9.29 -2.21 -11.72
CA LEU A 283 9.02 -3.48 -12.42
C LEU A 283 10.03 -3.76 -13.55
N ARG A 284 10.56 -2.73 -14.21
CA ARG A 284 11.62 -2.86 -15.23
C ARG A 284 13.01 -3.04 -14.64
N SER A 285 13.20 -2.73 -13.36
CA SER A 285 14.52 -2.84 -12.72
C SER A 285 15.03 -4.29 -12.75
N ALA A 286 16.34 -4.47 -12.95
CA ALA A 286 16.97 -5.80 -12.93
C ALA A 286 16.65 -6.58 -11.63
N SER A 287 16.39 -5.86 -10.54
CA SER A 287 16.06 -6.40 -9.24
C SER A 287 14.74 -7.18 -9.19
N CYS A 288 13.82 -6.91 -10.14
CA CYS A 288 12.57 -7.63 -10.36
C CYS A 288 12.70 -8.76 -11.39
N TRP A 289 13.83 -8.89 -12.08
CA TRP A 289 14.06 -9.89 -13.13
C TRP A 289 15.14 -10.91 -12.77
N SER A 290 16.01 -10.62 -11.80
CA SER A 290 17.13 -11.49 -11.39
C SER A 290 16.72 -12.63 -10.45
N ILE A 291 15.56 -13.25 -10.65
CA ILE A 291 14.93 -14.15 -9.67
C ILE A 291 15.30 -15.61 -9.94
N MET A 292 15.58 -16.37 -8.87
CA MET A 292 15.83 -17.81 -8.97
C MET A 292 14.61 -18.67 -8.56
N LYS A 293 13.71 -18.16 -7.72
CA LYS A 293 12.51 -18.89 -7.25
C LYS A 293 11.35 -17.91 -7.01
N LEU A 294 10.15 -18.31 -7.42
CA LEU A 294 8.91 -17.56 -7.19
C LEU A 294 8.02 -18.32 -6.20
N GLY A 295 7.38 -17.61 -5.28
CA GLY A 295 6.40 -18.16 -4.35
C GLY A 295 4.97 -17.74 -4.69
N PRO A 296 3.97 -18.26 -3.94
CA PRO A 296 2.56 -17.92 -4.16
C PRO A 296 2.26 -16.43 -4.00
N ARG A 297 2.92 -15.76 -3.04
CA ARG A 297 2.69 -14.32 -2.76
C ARG A 297 3.18 -13.45 -3.92
N GLU A 298 4.33 -13.76 -4.50
CA GLU A 298 4.84 -13.01 -5.65
C GLU A 298 3.94 -13.20 -6.88
N ALA A 299 3.43 -14.41 -7.12
CA ALA A 299 2.49 -14.69 -8.21
C ALA A 299 1.17 -13.92 -8.03
N GLU A 300 0.67 -13.85 -6.80
CA GLU A 300 -0.51 -13.06 -6.44
C GLU A 300 -0.27 -11.56 -6.69
N LEU A 301 0.87 -11.01 -6.27
CA LEU A 301 1.21 -9.60 -6.51
C LEU A 301 1.31 -9.27 -8.01
N LEU A 302 1.93 -10.16 -8.81
CA LEU A 302 1.97 -10.00 -10.26
C LEU A 302 0.56 -9.99 -10.87
N ALA A 303 -0.32 -10.87 -10.41
CA ALA A 303 -1.72 -10.90 -10.85
C ALA A 303 -2.47 -9.62 -10.46
N TRP A 304 -2.25 -9.10 -9.24
CA TRP A 304 -2.85 -7.85 -8.78
C TRP A 304 -2.37 -6.63 -9.59
N ILE A 305 -1.06 -6.53 -9.84
CA ILE A 305 -0.48 -5.48 -10.70
C ILE A 305 -1.07 -5.56 -12.11
N ALA A 306 -1.12 -6.76 -12.69
CA ALA A 306 -1.68 -6.97 -14.02
C ALA A 306 -3.18 -6.61 -14.10
N SER A 307 -3.92 -6.76 -12.99
CA SER A 307 -5.35 -6.45 -12.88
C SER A 307 -5.66 -4.94 -12.79
N ILE A 308 -4.64 -4.09 -12.58
CA ILE A 308 -4.80 -2.62 -12.69
C ILE A 308 -5.05 -2.21 -14.15
N CYS A 309 -4.55 -2.98 -15.12
CA CYS A 309 -4.83 -2.73 -16.52
C CYS A 309 -6.31 -3.04 -16.84
N PRO A 310 -7.04 -2.16 -17.55
CA PRO A 310 -8.44 -2.38 -17.86
C PRO A 310 -8.63 -3.67 -18.67
N LYS A 311 -9.67 -4.43 -18.35
CA LYS A 311 -9.99 -5.68 -19.06
C LYS A 311 -10.67 -5.37 -20.37
N ARG A 312 -10.12 -5.86 -21.48
CA ARG A 312 -10.65 -5.61 -22.83
C ARG A 312 -11.10 -6.91 -23.46
N THR A 313 -12.36 -6.96 -23.90
CA THR A 313 -12.95 -8.13 -24.54
C THR A 313 -13.70 -7.76 -25.80
N TRP A 314 -13.84 -8.72 -26.72
CA TRP A 314 -14.64 -8.55 -27.92
C TRP A 314 -16.13 -8.62 -27.61
N TYR A 315 -16.91 -7.75 -28.24
CA TYR A 315 -18.37 -7.78 -28.18
C TYR A 315 -18.99 -7.62 -29.57
N PRO A 316 -19.93 -8.50 -29.96
CA PRO A 316 -20.08 -9.87 -29.44
C PRO A 316 -18.79 -10.68 -29.63
N VAL A 317 -18.49 -11.61 -28.71
CA VAL A 317 -17.22 -12.38 -28.69
C VAL A 317 -16.94 -13.08 -30.03
N HIS A 318 -17.96 -13.61 -30.68
CA HIS A 318 -17.85 -14.34 -31.95
C HIS A 318 -17.69 -13.44 -33.18
N LEU A 319 -18.18 -12.19 -33.14
CA LEU A 319 -18.09 -11.26 -34.27
C LEU A 319 -16.80 -10.43 -34.26
N LYS A 320 -16.23 -10.19 -33.07
CA LYS A 320 -15.04 -9.33 -32.90
C LYS A 320 -15.17 -7.96 -33.60
N CYS A 321 -16.39 -7.42 -33.68
CA CYS A 321 -16.67 -6.17 -34.37
C CYS A 321 -16.58 -4.93 -33.46
N MET A 322 -16.73 -5.10 -32.14
CA MET A 322 -16.61 -4.02 -31.15
C MET A 322 -15.80 -4.49 -29.93
N GLN A 323 -15.25 -3.55 -29.15
CA GLN A 323 -14.66 -3.83 -27.84
C GLN A 323 -15.60 -3.43 -26.70
N LYS A 324 -15.58 -4.22 -25.63
CA LYS A 324 -16.05 -3.86 -24.30
C LYS A 324 -14.81 -3.65 -23.41
N VAL A 325 -14.82 -2.59 -22.60
CA VAL A 325 -13.75 -2.28 -21.65
C VAL A 325 -14.34 -2.22 -20.25
N GLU A 326 -13.77 -2.99 -19.33
CA GLU A 326 -14.11 -2.99 -17.91
C GLU A 326 -12.97 -2.29 -17.17
N TRP A 327 -13.26 -1.12 -16.60
CA TRP A 327 -12.28 -0.27 -15.92
C TRP A 327 -12.30 -0.54 -14.41
N PRO A 328 -11.15 -0.83 -13.79
CA PRO A 328 -10.97 -0.72 -12.35
C PRO A 328 -11.42 0.63 -11.78
N ASP A 329 -11.81 0.64 -10.50
CA ASP A 329 -12.15 1.88 -9.77
C ASP A 329 -10.91 2.67 -9.35
N LEU A 330 -10.12 3.07 -10.34
CA LEU A 330 -8.90 3.85 -10.21
C LEU A 330 -8.92 5.01 -11.23
N PRO A 331 -8.11 6.07 -11.03
CA PRO A 331 -7.93 7.11 -12.04
C PRO A 331 -7.44 6.51 -13.36
N ALA A 332 -7.88 7.07 -14.50
CA ALA A 332 -7.53 6.51 -15.81
C ALA A 332 -6.01 6.48 -16.05
N GLY A 333 -5.28 7.49 -15.56
CA GLY A 333 -3.82 7.56 -15.64
C GLY A 333 -3.09 6.46 -14.85
N ALA A 334 -3.71 5.94 -13.79
CA ALA A 334 -3.16 4.84 -12.99
C ALA A 334 -3.13 3.51 -13.78
N GLN A 335 -4.05 3.36 -14.74
CA GLN A 335 -4.42 2.10 -15.38
C GLN A 335 -3.62 1.84 -16.67
N HIS A 336 -2.30 2.02 -16.60
CA HIS A 336 -1.40 1.93 -17.75
C HIS A 336 -1.19 0.48 -18.20
N HIS A 337 -1.26 0.26 -19.52
CA HIS A 337 -1.18 -1.07 -20.14
C HIS A 337 0.13 -1.83 -19.85
N ASP A 338 1.26 -1.13 -19.74
CA ASP A 338 2.55 -1.77 -19.48
C ASP A 338 2.62 -2.48 -18.12
N LEU A 339 1.75 -2.12 -17.16
CA LEU A 339 1.67 -2.87 -15.89
C LEU A 339 1.34 -4.34 -16.16
N TYR A 340 0.42 -4.62 -17.09
CA TYR A 340 0.12 -5.97 -17.53
C TYR A 340 1.28 -6.57 -18.33
N VAL A 341 1.81 -5.84 -19.30
CA VAL A 341 2.87 -6.34 -20.21
C VAL A 341 4.11 -6.78 -19.42
N ILE A 342 4.58 -5.94 -18.50
CA ILE A 342 5.77 -6.22 -17.70
C ILE A 342 5.49 -7.32 -16.68
N ALA A 343 4.35 -7.30 -15.99
CA ALA A 343 3.99 -8.35 -15.04
C ALA A 343 3.88 -9.72 -15.73
N ASN A 344 3.27 -9.77 -16.92
CA ASN A 344 3.21 -11.00 -17.72
C ASN A 344 4.60 -11.43 -18.21
N GLY A 345 5.47 -10.48 -18.59
CA GLY A 345 6.86 -10.79 -18.96
C GLY A 345 7.68 -11.36 -17.80
N ILE A 346 7.51 -10.84 -16.57
CA ILE A 346 8.13 -11.41 -15.36
C ILE A 346 7.58 -12.81 -15.10
N LYS A 347 6.25 -13.00 -15.18
CA LYS A 347 5.61 -14.33 -15.09
C LYS A 347 6.21 -15.32 -16.09
N GLU A 348 6.27 -14.97 -17.38
CA GLU A 348 6.81 -15.83 -18.44
C GLU A 348 8.31 -16.13 -18.25
N HIS A 349 9.07 -15.16 -17.75
CA HIS A 349 10.47 -15.38 -17.37
C HIS A 349 10.57 -16.40 -16.24
N CYS A 350 9.77 -16.27 -15.19
CA CYS A 350 9.73 -17.21 -14.09
C CYS A 350 9.28 -18.60 -14.54
N GLU A 351 8.21 -18.72 -15.35
CA GLU A 351 7.74 -20.00 -15.89
C GLU A 351 8.84 -20.75 -16.66
N ARG A 352 9.66 -20.04 -17.45
CA ARG A 352 10.82 -20.63 -18.13
C ARG A 352 11.88 -21.16 -17.17
N ILE A 353 12.12 -20.46 -16.06
CA ILE A 353 13.08 -20.92 -15.03
C ILE A 353 12.53 -22.14 -14.27
N LEU A 354 11.22 -22.17 -14.02
CA LEU A 354 10.56 -23.26 -13.30
C LEU A 354 10.60 -24.60 -14.05
N LEU A 355 10.72 -24.59 -15.38
CA LEU A 355 10.93 -25.81 -16.18
C LEU A 355 12.17 -26.60 -15.72
N PHE A 356 13.15 -25.93 -15.11
CA PHE A 356 14.38 -26.55 -14.60
C PHE A 356 14.29 -26.92 -13.10
N GLN A 357 13.13 -26.76 -12.45
CA GLN A 357 12.92 -27.06 -11.04
C GLN A 357 11.92 -28.22 -10.88
N GLU A 358 12.39 -29.37 -10.42
CA GLU A 358 11.63 -30.65 -10.33
C GLU A 358 10.37 -30.65 -9.43
N LYS A 359 10.00 -29.53 -8.77
CA LYS A 359 9.00 -29.55 -7.67
C LYS A 359 7.99 -28.40 -7.59
N GLN A 360 7.80 -27.57 -8.61
CA GLN A 360 6.79 -26.50 -8.54
C GLN A 360 5.52 -26.81 -9.36
N SER A 361 4.36 -26.69 -8.71
CA SER A 361 3.04 -27.02 -9.27
C SER A 361 2.61 -26.06 -10.37
N SER A 362 1.96 -26.61 -11.40
CA SER A 362 1.41 -25.93 -12.59
C SER A 362 0.32 -24.89 -12.32
N THR A 363 -0.09 -24.67 -11.06
CA THR A 363 -1.23 -23.84 -10.67
C THR A 363 -0.85 -22.47 -10.10
N LEU A 364 0.45 -22.14 -10.00
CA LEU A 364 0.93 -20.92 -9.33
C LEU A 364 0.30 -19.63 -9.87
N PHE A 365 0.08 -19.56 -11.19
CA PHE A 365 -0.46 -18.38 -11.87
C PHE A 365 -1.93 -18.53 -12.30
N ALA A 366 -2.67 -19.46 -11.70
CA ALA A 366 -4.07 -19.70 -12.08
C ALA A 366 -4.97 -18.46 -11.94
N SER A 367 -4.63 -17.53 -11.04
CA SER A 367 -5.34 -16.27 -10.81
C SER A 367 -4.85 -15.11 -11.70
N PHE A 368 -3.83 -15.31 -12.53
CA PHE A 368 -3.29 -14.25 -13.37
C PHE A 368 -4.31 -13.85 -14.45
N PRO A 369 -4.61 -12.55 -14.63
CA PRO A 369 -5.64 -12.12 -15.58
C PRO A 369 -5.23 -12.44 -17.02
N LEU A 370 -6.20 -12.88 -17.82
CA LEU A 370 -6.01 -13.06 -19.27
C LEU A 370 -6.49 -11.81 -20.01
N GLN A 371 -5.68 -11.33 -20.95
CA GLN A 371 -6.03 -10.22 -21.86
C GLN A 371 -5.88 -10.67 -23.31
N ASP A 372 -6.76 -10.15 -24.19
CA ASP A 372 -6.61 -10.30 -25.63
C ASP A 372 -5.49 -9.37 -26.12
N GLU A 373 -4.42 -9.97 -26.66
CA GLU A 373 -3.21 -9.25 -27.07
C GLU A 373 -3.50 -8.15 -28.11
N HIS A 374 -4.40 -8.42 -29.05
CA HIS A 374 -4.76 -7.45 -30.09
C HIS A 374 -5.51 -6.26 -29.49
N LEU A 375 -6.48 -6.49 -28.62
CA LEU A 375 -7.21 -5.42 -27.94
C LEU A 375 -6.31 -4.62 -26.99
N LEU A 376 -5.38 -5.27 -26.31
CA LEU A 376 -4.39 -4.62 -25.45
C LEU A 376 -3.49 -3.69 -26.28
N LYS A 377 -2.87 -4.20 -27.36
CA LYS A 377 -2.04 -3.39 -28.28
C LYS A 377 -2.80 -2.24 -28.91
N ARG A 378 -4.06 -2.45 -29.31
CA ARG A 378 -4.89 -1.38 -29.84
C ARG A 378 -5.18 -0.30 -28.79
N GLY A 379 -5.44 -0.71 -27.55
CA GLY A 379 -5.61 0.21 -26.42
C GLY A 379 -4.35 1.00 -26.12
N ALA A 380 -3.20 0.33 -26.13
CA ALA A 380 -1.87 0.91 -25.97
C ALA A 380 -1.60 2.02 -26.99
N LEU A 381 -1.74 1.71 -28.28
CA LEU A 381 -1.50 2.65 -29.38
C LEU A 381 -2.39 3.90 -29.26
N ARG A 382 -3.66 3.71 -28.88
CA ARG A 382 -4.59 4.82 -28.67
C ARG A 382 -4.26 5.67 -27.45
N ALA A 383 -3.65 5.08 -26.43
CA ALA A 383 -3.27 5.78 -25.20
C ALA A 383 -1.83 6.34 -25.25
N ALA A 384 -1.04 6.01 -26.27
CA ALA A 384 0.38 6.34 -26.35
C ALA A 384 0.65 7.86 -26.26
N TYR A 385 -0.27 8.70 -26.73
CA TYR A 385 -0.12 10.16 -26.64
C TYR A 385 -0.28 10.72 -25.21
N LEU A 386 -0.84 9.94 -24.28
CA LEU A 386 -1.07 10.33 -22.88
C LEU A 386 0.16 10.07 -21.99
N SER A 387 1.15 9.36 -22.50
CA SER A 387 2.31 8.92 -21.71
C SER A 387 3.61 9.42 -22.34
N PRO A 388 4.58 9.87 -21.54
CA PRO A 388 5.88 10.27 -22.07
C PRO A 388 6.57 9.09 -22.77
N PHE A 389 7.31 9.39 -23.84
CA PHE A 389 8.04 8.39 -24.63
C PHE A 389 8.97 7.52 -23.77
N GLU A 390 9.57 8.10 -22.74
CA GLU A 390 10.47 7.44 -21.78
C GLU A 390 9.80 6.29 -21.01
N ILE A 391 8.48 6.37 -20.80
CA ILE A 391 7.69 5.36 -20.09
C ILE A 391 7.03 4.39 -21.05
N SER A 392 6.49 4.85 -22.18
CA SER A 392 5.81 3.98 -23.16
C SER A 392 6.77 3.10 -23.98
N GLY A 393 8.08 3.41 -23.97
CA GLY A 393 9.06 2.73 -24.80
C GLY A 393 8.84 2.98 -26.30
N GLN A 394 9.65 2.34 -27.15
CA GLN A 394 9.45 2.41 -28.59
C GLN A 394 8.16 1.66 -28.96
N SER A 395 7.07 2.39 -29.19
CA SER A 395 5.93 1.88 -29.94
C SER A 395 6.45 1.28 -31.24
N SER A 396 6.18 0.00 -31.51
CA SER A 396 6.64 -0.68 -32.72
C SER A 396 6.33 0.21 -33.93
N GLY A 397 7.38 0.73 -34.56
CA GLY A 397 7.36 1.87 -35.48
C GLY A 397 6.72 1.59 -36.84
N GLY A 398 5.44 1.19 -36.85
CA GLY A 398 4.63 1.08 -38.05
C GLY A 398 3.50 2.11 -38.02
N ASN A 399 3.22 2.73 -39.17
CA ASN A 399 1.94 3.39 -39.47
C ASN A 399 0.78 2.39 -39.33
N LEU A 400 0.44 2.01 -38.09
CA LEU A 400 -0.66 1.11 -37.75
C LEU A 400 -1.96 1.89 -37.51
N ASP A 401 -1.85 3.21 -37.33
CA ASP A 401 -3.02 4.07 -37.20
C ASP A 401 -3.57 4.43 -38.58
N VAL A 402 -4.89 4.31 -38.72
CA VAL A 402 -5.58 4.64 -39.97
C VAL A 402 -5.85 6.13 -39.94
N ARG A 403 -5.50 6.83 -41.01
CA ARG A 403 -5.83 8.26 -41.15
C ARG A 403 -7.34 8.42 -41.00
N TYR A 404 -7.77 9.10 -39.93
CA TYR A 404 -9.18 9.37 -39.70
C TYR A 404 -9.70 10.34 -40.78
N SER A 405 -10.57 9.85 -41.65
CA SER A 405 -11.34 10.69 -42.56
C SER A 405 -12.47 11.34 -41.77
N ALA A 406 -12.24 12.59 -41.33
CA ALA A 406 -13.19 13.34 -40.55
C ALA A 406 -14.50 13.53 -41.33
N ARG A 407 -15.64 13.27 -40.69
CA ARG A 407 -16.97 13.30 -41.34
C ARG A 407 -17.45 14.72 -41.65
N ASP A 408 -16.81 15.70 -41.02
CA ASP A 408 -16.97 17.13 -41.14
C ASP A 408 -16.01 17.77 -42.16
N LEU A 409 -15.09 17.00 -42.74
CA LEU A 409 -14.36 17.41 -43.94
C LEU A 409 -15.33 17.40 -45.12
N VAL A 410 -16.09 18.49 -45.28
CA VAL A 410 -16.52 18.94 -46.60
C VAL A 410 -15.24 19.02 -47.42
N GLU A 411 -15.22 18.47 -48.63
CA GLU A 411 -14.07 18.61 -49.54
C GLU A 411 -13.70 20.08 -49.58
N VAL A 412 -12.59 20.42 -48.91
CA VAL A 412 -12.23 21.80 -48.63
C VAL A 412 -12.11 22.49 -49.97
N ASP A 413 -13.03 23.42 -50.23
CA ASP A 413 -12.93 24.26 -51.42
C ASP A 413 -11.51 24.82 -51.44
N SER A 414 -10.90 24.81 -52.62
CA SER A 414 -9.52 25.21 -52.86
C SER A 414 -9.14 26.53 -52.16
N ALA A 415 -10.13 27.40 -51.90
CA ALA A 415 -9.99 28.65 -51.14
C ALA A 415 -9.63 28.47 -49.65
N GLU A 416 -10.29 27.59 -48.91
CA GLU A 416 -10.02 27.41 -47.47
C GLU A 416 -8.66 26.76 -47.23
N ARG A 417 -8.30 25.78 -48.07
CA ARG A 417 -6.97 25.16 -48.03
C ARG A 417 -5.89 26.17 -48.36
N ARG A 418 -6.12 27.09 -49.32
CA ARG A 418 -5.23 28.22 -49.60
C ARG A 418 -5.12 29.18 -48.42
N ALA A 419 -6.23 29.52 -47.77
CA ALA A 419 -6.25 30.40 -46.59
C ALA A 419 -5.50 29.78 -45.40
N TYR A 420 -5.75 28.49 -45.09
CA TYR A 420 -5.02 27.77 -44.05
C TYR A 420 -3.52 27.68 -44.37
N THR A 421 -3.16 27.36 -45.62
CA THR A 421 -1.74 27.28 -46.02
C THR A 421 -1.04 28.64 -45.91
N ALA A 422 -1.71 29.72 -46.33
CA ALA A 422 -1.19 31.08 -46.21
C ALA A 422 -1.04 31.51 -44.75
N ALA A 423 -2.05 31.28 -43.91
CA ALA A 423 -1.99 31.59 -42.48
C ALA A 423 -0.90 30.78 -41.76
N THR A 424 -0.73 29.51 -42.13
CA THR A 424 0.30 28.61 -41.57
C THR A 424 1.69 29.03 -42.02
N ALA A 425 1.87 29.43 -43.28
CA ALA A 425 3.13 29.97 -43.80
C ALA A 425 3.52 31.30 -43.14
N VAL A 426 2.55 32.16 -42.83
CA VAL A 426 2.77 33.40 -42.06
C VAL A 426 3.10 33.10 -40.60
N ARG A 427 2.41 32.13 -39.98
CA ARG A 427 2.62 31.73 -38.58
C ARG A 427 3.97 31.06 -38.35
N HIS A 428 4.44 30.26 -39.31
CA HIS A 428 5.76 29.61 -39.28
C HIS A 428 6.83 30.42 -40.01
N ARG A 429 6.55 31.69 -40.33
CA ARG A 429 7.53 32.58 -40.94
C ARG A 429 8.69 32.77 -39.96
N THR A 430 9.83 32.17 -40.30
CA THR A 430 11.09 32.45 -39.61
C THR A 430 11.42 33.93 -39.77
N VAL A 431 11.74 34.60 -38.66
CA VAL A 431 12.09 36.03 -38.62
C VAL A 431 13.47 36.30 -39.22
N ASP A 432 14.19 35.25 -39.61
CA ASP A 432 15.48 35.37 -40.29
C ASP A 432 15.30 35.14 -41.80
N PRO A 433 15.31 36.20 -42.65
CA PRO A 433 15.25 36.03 -44.08
C PRO A 433 16.57 35.44 -44.58
N SER A 434 16.57 34.17 -44.96
CA SER A 434 17.68 33.62 -45.74
C SER A 434 17.78 34.43 -47.03
N THR A 435 18.89 35.17 -47.17
CA THR A 435 19.13 36.03 -48.32
C THR A 435 19.47 35.13 -49.51
N ALA A 436 18.46 34.71 -50.26
CA ALA A 436 18.67 34.03 -51.54
C ALA A 436 19.39 35.02 -52.47
N LYS A 437 20.70 34.80 -52.71
CA LYS A 437 21.57 35.70 -53.49
C LYS A 437 21.19 35.83 -54.96
N ASN A 438 20.23 35.04 -55.46
CA ASN A 438 19.83 35.07 -56.86
C ASN A 438 18.36 34.64 -57.04
N ILE A 439 17.45 35.53 -56.65
CA ILE A 439 15.99 35.30 -56.76
C ILE A 439 15.57 35.04 -58.22
N LEU A 440 16.25 35.68 -59.18
CA LEU A 440 15.96 35.55 -60.61
C LEU A 440 16.19 34.13 -61.12
N SER A 441 17.30 33.49 -60.75
CA SER A 441 17.57 32.11 -61.17
C SER A 441 16.60 31.11 -60.55
N MET A 442 16.15 31.36 -59.31
CA MET A 442 15.14 30.54 -58.65
C MET A 442 13.79 30.64 -59.38
N VAL A 443 13.35 31.84 -59.73
CA VAL A 443 12.10 32.06 -60.49
C VAL A 443 12.18 31.43 -61.89
N GLN A 444 13.33 31.46 -62.55
CA GLN A 444 13.54 30.81 -63.85
C GLN A 444 13.47 29.27 -63.79
N THR A 445 13.71 28.65 -62.62
CA THR A 445 13.53 27.19 -62.46
C THR A 445 12.08 26.75 -62.32
N TRP A 446 11.17 27.69 -62.00
CA TRP A 446 9.75 27.43 -62.00
C TRP A 446 9.29 27.44 -63.46
N LYS A 447 9.24 26.27 -64.09
CA LYS A 447 8.83 26.07 -65.50
C LYS A 447 7.35 26.39 -65.77
N ALA A 448 6.84 27.48 -65.22
CA ALA A 448 5.50 28.02 -65.42
C ALA A 448 5.63 29.49 -65.86
N SER A 449 4.85 29.88 -66.87
CA SER A 449 4.76 31.28 -67.31
C SER A 449 4.19 32.14 -66.18
N VAL A 450 5.05 32.93 -65.54
CA VAL A 450 4.62 33.93 -64.56
C VAL A 450 4.23 35.19 -65.33
N SER A 451 2.93 35.40 -65.55
CA SER A 451 2.41 36.67 -66.09
C SER A 451 2.01 37.59 -64.94
N GLY A 452 2.60 38.78 -64.90
CA GLY A 452 2.19 39.86 -64.01
C GLY A 452 1.42 40.92 -64.81
N ASP A 453 0.27 41.34 -64.29
CA ASP A 453 -0.52 42.42 -64.88
C ASP A 453 0.12 43.75 -64.47
N ALA A 454 0.84 44.38 -65.40
CA ALA A 454 1.49 45.66 -65.16
C ALA A 454 0.50 46.80 -65.37
N THR A 455 -0.38 47.03 -64.39
CA THR A 455 -1.10 48.31 -64.30
C THR A 455 -0.25 49.29 -63.49
N LEU A 456 0.62 50.01 -64.19
CA LEU A 456 1.25 51.23 -63.69
C LEU A 456 0.22 52.36 -63.76
N SER A 457 -0.42 52.68 -62.64
CA SER A 457 -1.02 54.00 -62.42
C SER A 457 0.01 54.87 -61.72
N LEU A 458 0.46 55.93 -62.42
CA LEU A 458 1.23 57.05 -61.86
C LEU A 458 0.45 57.80 -60.78
#